data_AF-A0A453P4S2-F1
#
_entry.id   AF-A0A453P4S2-F1
#
_cell.length_a   1.000
_cell.length_b   1.000
_cell.length_c   1.000
_cell.angle_alpha   90.00
_cell.angle_beta   90.00
_cell.angle_gamma   90.00
#
_symmetry.space_group_name_H-M   'P 1'
#
loop_
_entity.id
_entity.type
_entity.pdbx_description
1 polymer ?
#
loop_
_entity_poly.entity_id
_entity_poly.type
_entity_poly.pdbx_seq_one_letter_code
_entity_poly.pdbx_strand_id
1 'polypeptide(L)'
;MDEGMELKGCVCRIKSCAGQLLSMEEDLVTDLDDDSWDLVWRDLRLKATFLYIDLSRVISRSENDERRKALTLLANKFFYCTDEMIYLKIQRTTLILQISYRGTCQVCTY
;
A
#
# COMPACT_ATOMS: atom_id res chain seq x y z
N MET A 1 -9.04 -20.99 -17.58
CA MET A 1 -8.82 -20.83 -16.13
C MET A 1 -10.11 -20.28 -15.55
N ASP A 2 -10.58 -20.76 -14.39
CA ASP A 2 -11.81 -20.24 -13.80
C ASP A 2 -11.58 -18.80 -13.32
N GLU A 3 -12.14 -17.82 -14.05
CA GLU A 3 -11.98 -16.38 -13.76
C GLU A 3 -12.44 -16.01 -12.34
N GLY A 4 -13.41 -16.74 -11.80
CA GLY A 4 -13.87 -16.56 -10.43
C GLY A 4 -12.84 -17.01 -9.39
N MET A 5 -12.12 -18.10 -9.67
CA MET A 5 -11.04 -18.58 -8.80
C MET A 5 -9.81 -17.67 -8.86
N GLU A 6 -9.49 -17.08 -10.02
CA GLU A 6 -8.43 -16.08 -10.13
C GLU A 6 -8.69 -14.85 -9.27
N LEU A 7 -9.91 -14.31 -9.32
CA LEU A 7 -10.30 -13.14 -8.53
C LEU A 7 -10.28 -13.43 -7.02
N LYS A 8 -10.78 -14.59 -6.60
CA LYS A 8 -10.67 -15.04 -5.20
C LYS A 8 -9.21 -15.12 -4.76
N GLY A 9 -8.34 -15.66 -5.62
CA GLY A 9 -6.90 -15.69 -5.40
C GLY A 9 -6.28 -14.30 -5.24
N CYS A 10 -6.67 -13.34 -6.09
CA CYS A 10 -6.23 -11.94 -5.98
C CYS A 10 -6.63 -11.35 -4.62
N VAL A 11 -7.89 -11.53 -4.20
CA VAL A 11 -8.37 -11.03 -2.91
C VAL A 11 -7.62 -11.66 -1.73
N CYS A 12 -7.34 -12.96 -1.78
CA CYS A 12 -6.55 -13.64 -0.75
C CYS A 12 -5.13 -13.07 -0.64
N ARG A 13 -4.44 -12.87 -1.77
CA ARG A 13 -3.09 -12.30 -1.78
C ARG A 13 -3.06 -10.84 -1.35
N ILE A 14 -4.04 -10.03 -1.76
CA ILE A 14 -4.19 -8.64 -1.29
C ILE A 14 -4.31 -8.61 0.23
N LYS A 15 -5.18 -9.45 0.82
CA LYS A 15 -5.34 -9.53 2.29
C LYS A 15 -4.05 -9.95 3.00
N SER A 16 -3.37 -10.97 2.47
CA SER A 16 -2.09 -11.44 3.01
C SER A 16 -1.03 -10.35 2.95
N CYS A 17 -0.94 -9.63 1.83
CA CYS A 17 0.04 -8.58 1.63
C CYS A 17 -0.24 -7.38 2.54
N ALA A 18 -1.51 -6.99 2.71
CA ALA A 18 -1.90 -5.95 3.67
C ALA A 18 -1.49 -6.31 5.10
N GLY A 19 -1.70 -7.57 5.53
CA GLY A 19 -1.26 -8.03 6.85
C GLY A 19 0.26 -7.94 7.03
N GLN A 20 1.03 -8.35 6.01
CA GLN A 20 2.49 -8.25 6.04
C GLN A 20 2.99 -6.81 6.07
N LEU A 21 2.36 -5.90 5.32
CA LEU A 21 2.73 -4.48 5.33
C LEU A 21 2.44 -3.82 6.68
N LEU A 22 1.39 -4.25 7.38
CA LEU A 22 1.12 -3.80 8.74
C LEU A 22 2.14 -4.34 9.73
N SER A 23 2.56 -5.61 9.61
CA SER A 23 3.59 -6.16 10.50
C SER A 23 4.97 -5.55 10.28
N MET A 24 5.28 -5.04 9.07
CA MET A 24 6.52 -4.30 8.81
C MET A 24 6.60 -2.96 9.56
N GLU A 25 5.51 -2.48 10.16
CA GLU A 25 5.54 -1.24 10.95
C GLU A 25 6.55 -1.30 12.10
N GLU A 26 6.69 -2.46 12.77
CA GLU A 26 7.65 -2.63 13.87
C GLU A 26 9.09 -2.52 13.38
N ASP A 27 9.41 -3.13 12.23
CA ASP A 27 10.74 -3.05 11.61
C ASP A 27 11.08 -1.62 11.18
N LEU A 28 10.07 -0.84 10.76
CA LEU A 28 10.22 0.54 10.28
C LEU A 28 10.40 1.58 11.40
N VAL A 29 10.22 1.19 12.67
CA VAL A 29 10.38 2.06 13.85
C VAL A 29 11.66 1.72 14.63
N THR A 30 12.35 0.66 14.22
CA THR A 30 13.59 0.21 14.87
C THR A 30 14.81 0.85 14.21
N ASP A 31 15.84 1.17 15.00
CA ASP A 31 17.14 1.63 14.49
C ASP A 31 17.87 0.48 13.80
N LEU A 32 17.58 0.28 12.51
CA LEU A 32 18.27 -0.69 11.66
C LEU A 32 19.53 -0.08 11.02
N ASP A 33 20.51 -0.91 10.71
CA ASP A 33 21.63 -0.53 9.85
C ASP A 33 21.20 -0.34 8.39
N ASP A 34 22.06 0.31 7.60
CA ASP A 34 21.77 0.66 6.20
C ASP A 34 21.47 -0.58 5.32
N ASP A 35 22.16 -1.70 5.54
CA ASP A 35 21.97 -2.94 4.77
C ASP A 35 20.60 -3.57 5.07
N SER A 36 20.18 -3.53 6.33
CA SER A 36 18.87 -3.96 6.80
C SER A 36 17.75 -3.07 6.26
N TRP A 37 17.94 -1.74 6.22
CA TRP A 37 17.02 -0.81 5.58
C TRP A 37 16.87 -1.06 4.08
N ASP A 38 17.97 -1.33 3.38
CA ASP A 38 17.94 -1.68 1.97
C ASP A 38 17.13 -2.96 1.70
N LEU A 39 17.18 -3.94 2.61
CA LEU A 39 16.36 -5.14 2.54
C LEU A 39 14.87 -4.81 2.72
N VAL A 40 14.52 -3.99 3.70
CA VAL A 40 13.14 -3.53 3.95
C VAL A 40 12.57 -2.81 2.72
N TRP A 41 13.34 -1.92 2.09
CA TRP A 41 12.89 -1.21 0.89
C TRP A 41 12.71 -2.13 -0.33
N ARG A 42 13.58 -3.14 -0.48
CA ARG A 42 13.43 -4.14 -1.54
C ARG A 42 12.19 -5.01 -1.33
N ASP A 43 11.94 -5.45 -0.11
CA ASP A 43 10.75 -6.24 0.20
C ASP A 43 9.47 -5.41 0.01
N LEU A 44 9.44 -4.16 0.48
CA LEU A 44 8.32 -3.24 0.26
C LEU A 44 8.03 -3.06 -1.23
N ARG A 45 9.05 -2.82 -2.06
CA ARG A 45 8.90 -2.67 -3.52
C ARG A 45 8.33 -3.94 -4.17
N LEU A 46 8.81 -5.11 -3.75
CA LEU A 46 8.34 -6.40 -4.26
C LEU A 46 6.86 -6.61 -3.91
N LYS A 47 6.48 -6.38 -2.65
CA LYS A 47 5.09 -6.48 -2.19
C LYS A 47 4.16 -5.50 -2.90
N ALA A 48 4.59 -4.25 -3.07
CA ALA A 48 3.85 -3.24 -3.81
C ALA A 48 3.59 -3.68 -5.27
N THR A 49 4.58 -4.29 -5.92
CA THR A 49 4.42 -4.80 -7.29
C THR A 49 3.35 -5.89 -7.39
N PHE A 50 3.34 -6.86 -6.47
CA PHE A 50 2.29 -7.89 -6.44
C PHE A 50 0.91 -7.32 -6.14
N LEU A 51 0.82 -6.37 -5.19
CA LEU A 51 -0.41 -5.63 -4.91
C LEU A 51 -0.92 -4.89 -6.13
N TYR A 52 -0.04 -4.25 -6.91
CA TYR A 52 -0.43 -3.52 -8.11
C TYR A 52 -1.10 -4.45 -9.13
N ILE A 53 -0.53 -5.63 -9.36
CA ILE A 53 -1.08 -6.62 -10.28
C ILE A 53 -2.46 -7.11 -9.81
N ASP A 54 -2.58 -7.51 -8.55
CA ASP A 54 -3.83 -8.07 -8.02
C ASP A 54 -4.93 -6.99 -7.89
N LEU A 55 -4.59 -5.77 -7.44
CA LEU A 55 -5.55 -4.65 -7.38
C LEU A 55 -6.02 -4.25 -8.77
N SER A 56 -5.11 -4.16 -9.75
CA SER A 56 -5.48 -3.83 -11.14
C SER A 56 -6.48 -4.84 -11.71
N ARG A 57 -6.31 -6.13 -11.42
CA ARG A 57 -7.25 -7.19 -11.81
C ARG A 57 -8.60 -7.09 -11.09
N VAL A 58 -8.60 -6.80 -9.79
CA VAL A 58 -9.85 -6.63 -9.02
C VAL A 58 -10.62 -5.39 -9.46
N ILE A 59 -9.92 -4.28 -9.73
CA ILE A 59 -10.51 -3.02 -10.21
C ILE A 59 -11.11 -3.21 -11.60
N SER A 60 -10.37 -3.81 -12.53
CA SER A 60 -10.82 -3.96 -13.93
C SER A 60 -12.03 -4.87 -14.07
N ARG A 61 -12.19 -5.85 -13.18
CA ARG A 61 -13.33 -6.78 -13.14
C ARG A 61 -14.46 -6.32 -12.21
N SER A 62 -14.39 -5.12 -11.62
CA SER A 62 -15.46 -4.58 -10.78
C SER A 62 -16.59 -4.01 -11.66
N GLU A 63 -17.75 -4.67 -11.66
CA GLU A 63 -18.96 -4.21 -12.36
C GLU A 63 -19.61 -2.99 -11.72
N ASN A 64 -19.35 -2.74 -10.44
CA ASN A 64 -19.85 -1.57 -9.73
C ASN A 64 -18.90 -0.39 -9.92
N ASP A 65 -19.37 0.67 -10.58
CA ASP A 65 -18.59 1.85 -10.92
C ASP A 65 -18.10 2.65 -9.70
N GLU A 66 -18.93 2.81 -8.68
CA GLU A 66 -18.55 3.54 -7.46
C GLU A 66 -17.49 2.76 -6.68
N ARG A 67 -17.66 1.44 -6.57
CA ARG A 67 -16.64 0.55 -5.99
C ARG A 67 -15.34 0.61 -6.79
N ARG A 68 -15.43 0.57 -8.13
CA ARG A 68 -14.27 0.67 -9.02
C ARG A 68 -13.51 1.98 -8.80
N LYS A 69 -14.21 3.13 -8.79
CA LYS A 69 -13.61 4.44 -8.49
C LYS A 69 -12.96 4.49 -7.11
N ALA A 70 -13.64 3.98 -6.07
CA ALA A 70 -13.12 3.97 -4.71
C ALA A 70 -11.84 3.11 -4.60
N LEU A 71 -11.84 1.92 -5.20
CA LEU A 71 -10.65 1.04 -5.24
C LEU A 71 -9.50 1.68 -6.01
N THR A 72 -9.77 2.29 -7.17
CA THR A 72 -8.75 3.01 -7.95
C THR A 72 -8.14 4.15 -7.15
N LEU A 73 -8.95 4.96 -6.47
CA LEU A 73 -8.46 6.06 -5.65
C LEU A 73 -7.58 5.55 -4.50
N LEU A 74 -8.01 4.49 -3.82
CA LEU A 74 -7.25 3.87 -2.73
C LEU A 74 -5.92 3.30 -3.23
N ALA A 75 -5.94 2.56 -4.34
CA ALA A 75 -4.74 2.00 -4.95
C ALA A 75 -3.74 3.10 -5.34
N ASN A 76 -4.21 4.15 -6.01
CA ASN A 76 -3.35 5.25 -6.43
C ASN A 76 -2.72 5.97 -5.23
N LYS A 77 -3.49 6.23 -4.16
CA LYS A 77 -2.94 6.82 -2.92
C LYS A 77 -1.88 5.91 -2.29
N PHE A 78 -2.14 4.62 -2.21
CA PHE A 78 -1.20 3.66 -1.66
C PHE A 78 0.12 3.63 -2.44
N PHE A 79 0.06 3.51 -3.77
CA PHE A 79 1.27 3.46 -4.60
C PHE A 79 2.04 4.77 -4.61
N TYR A 80 1.34 5.91 -4.64
CA TYR A 80 1.98 7.21 -4.53
C TYR A 80 2.79 7.33 -3.23
N CYS A 81 2.18 7.02 -2.07
CA CYS A 81 2.88 7.08 -0.79
C CYS A 81 4.03 6.07 -0.72
N THR A 82 3.83 4.86 -1.25
CA THR A 82 4.85 3.80 -1.22
C THR A 82 6.06 4.16 -2.07
N ASP A 83 5.84 4.70 -3.28
CA ASP A 83 6.91 5.16 -4.15
C ASP A 83 7.68 6.34 -3.54
N GLU A 84 6.98 7.28 -2.91
CA GLU A 84 7.60 8.39 -2.18
C GLU A 84 8.48 7.89 -1.03
N MET A 85 7.99 6.92 -0.23
CA MET A 85 8.77 6.28 0.84
C MET A 85 10.04 5.62 0.31
N ILE A 86 9.91 4.81 -0.75
CA ILE A 86 11.03 4.07 -1.32
C ILE A 86 12.04 5.03 -1.97
N TYR A 87 11.57 6.05 -2.70
CA TYR A 87 12.42 6.99 -3.41
C TYR A 87 13.24 7.85 -2.44
N LEU A 88 12.59 8.38 -1.41
CA LEU A 88 13.25 9.25 -0.43
C LEU A 88 13.97 8.46 0.68
N LYS A 89 13.84 7.12 0.70
CA LYS A 89 14.30 6.24 1.79
C LYS A 89 13.91 6.79 3.18
N ILE A 90 12.72 7.38 3.27
CA ILE A 90 12.25 8.07 4.47
C ILE A 90 11.70 7.04 5.46
N GLN A 91 12.21 7.06 6.70
CA GLN A 91 11.60 6.36 7.83
C GLN A 91 10.19 6.91 8.12
N ARG A 92 9.24 6.05 8.52
CA ARG A 92 7.80 6.39 8.67
C ARG A 92 7.54 7.66 9.49
N THR A 93 8.41 8.06 10.41
CA THR A 93 8.24 9.22 11.28
C THR A 93 7.98 10.52 10.49
N THR A 94 8.60 10.71 9.33
CA THR A 94 8.41 11.93 8.51
C THR A 94 7.11 11.86 7.69
N LEU A 95 6.73 10.68 7.19
CA LEU A 95 5.55 10.51 6.33
C LEU A 95 4.25 10.32 7.12
N ILE A 96 4.27 9.64 8.28
CA ILE A 96 3.13 9.65 9.21
C ILE A 96 2.86 11.09 9.62
N LEU A 97 3.87 11.91 9.92
CA LEU A 97 3.65 13.34 10.17
C LEU A 97 2.99 14.02 8.97
N GLN A 98 3.45 13.78 7.74
CA GLN A 98 2.90 14.42 6.53
C GLN A 98 1.48 13.94 6.16
N ILE A 99 1.20 12.63 6.27
CA ILE A 99 -0.13 12.05 6.04
C ILE A 99 -1.10 12.46 7.15
N SER A 100 -0.63 12.53 8.40
CA SER A 100 -1.42 13.05 9.53
C SER A 100 -1.71 14.54 9.36
N TYR A 101 -0.71 15.38 9.01
CA TYR A 101 -0.90 16.82 8.80
C TYR A 101 -1.81 17.13 7.61
N ARG A 102 -1.71 16.38 6.50
CA ARG A 102 -2.62 16.54 5.34
C ARG A 102 -3.99 15.90 5.54
N GLY A 103 -4.14 14.95 6.47
CA GLY A 103 -5.40 14.32 6.83
C GLY A 103 -6.21 15.09 7.88
N THR A 104 -5.56 15.86 8.77
CA THR A 104 -6.25 16.59 9.85
C THR A 104 -6.61 18.04 9.52
N CYS A 105 -6.12 18.62 8.41
CA CYS A 105 -6.46 20.01 8.04
C CYS A 105 -7.69 20.17 7.12
N GLN A 106 -8.58 19.17 7.03
CA GLN A 106 -9.84 19.36 6.26
C GLN A 106 -11.10 18.66 6.79
N VAL A 107 -11.14 18.23 8.07
CA VAL A 107 -12.39 17.76 8.70
C VAL A 107 -12.56 18.25 10.16
N CYS A 108 -11.86 19.31 10.56
CA CYS A 108 -12.07 19.94 11.87
C CYS A 108 -11.96 21.48 11.78
N THR A 109 -12.86 22.09 11.03
CA THR A 109 -13.40 23.41 11.35
C THR A 109 -14.86 23.39 10.95
N TYR A 110 -15.72 23.52 11.96
CA TYR A 110 -17.13 23.91 11.83
C TYR A 110 -17.26 25.21 11.02
#